data_AF-A0A9D4PV67-F1
#
_entry.id   AF-A0A9D4PV67-F1
#
_cell.length_a   1.000
_cell.length_b   1.000
_cell.length_c   1.000
_cell.angle_alpha   90.00
_cell.angle_beta   90.00
_cell.angle_gamma   90.00
#
_symmetry.space_group_name_H-M   'P 1'
#
loop_
_entity.id
_entity.type
_entity.pdbx_description
1 polymer ?
#
loop_
_entity_poly.entity_id
_entity_poly.type
_entity_poly.pdbx_seq_one_letter_code
_entity_poly.pdbx_strand_id
1 'polypeptide(L)'
;MEEAAVPIPEDVIEELEALREPPREPPNSVAYSGLVYVKTDLYAEVLSSLEPSCAVLLTWCYLIAYLDAQKQRDVIHSYKEQSRCLLRHATHEDFKEQLVPALQKAMLRNPEIIMESVAHVLQGVTLELSPYLGELGKSLAQHLVAKDESCRQGAVVALRNLAHQCGSQEALEALIKHLVGVLNGSEGKLTTTEQRLSVLTAIGEVSCHVVTGASHIQRLSEIALQHLLAVLKAEVHEGTLLLTLKMMSKWCSRFTQEPPSFLVTGFKEGMEQKTATSAVRYGYLQCMISAFHGMPGCKQVEPVLGLVLKAVERALAQPLQPGPVCEGLAAACLLFRLQPVGSPSGEHTS
;
A
#
# COMPACT_ATOMS: atom_id res chain seq x y z
N MET A 1 19.67 45.66 -32.59
CA MET A 1 20.34 44.45 -33.10
C MET A 1 19.30 43.36 -33.09
N GLU A 2 18.73 43.10 -34.26
CA GLU A 2 17.77 42.02 -34.50
C GLU A 2 18.60 40.74 -34.68
N GLU A 3 18.39 39.75 -33.82
CA GLU A 3 19.09 38.47 -33.88
C GLU A 3 18.37 37.61 -34.93
N ALA A 4 19.05 37.36 -36.05
CA ALA A 4 18.51 36.54 -37.14
C ALA A 4 18.41 35.07 -36.69
N ALA A 5 17.20 34.51 -36.79
CA ALA A 5 16.93 33.12 -36.47
C ALA A 5 17.72 32.17 -37.39
N VAL A 6 18.35 31.17 -36.79
CA VAL A 6 19.10 30.10 -37.47
C VAL A 6 18.12 29.23 -38.26
N PRO A 7 18.38 28.93 -39.55
CA PRO A 7 17.51 28.08 -40.35
C PRO A 7 17.54 26.63 -39.88
N ILE A 8 16.36 25.99 -39.92
CA ILE A 8 16.15 24.61 -39.48
C ILE A 8 16.85 23.66 -40.45
N PRO A 9 17.61 22.65 -39.95
CA PRO A 9 18.26 21.63 -40.78
C PRO A 9 17.28 20.86 -41.69
N GLU A 10 17.67 20.60 -42.95
CA GLU A 10 16.82 19.97 -43.98
C GLU A 10 16.36 18.55 -43.63
N ASP A 11 17.15 17.81 -42.84
CA ASP A 11 16.82 16.47 -42.33
C ASP A 11 15.62 16.51 -41.37
N VAL A 12 15.47 17.58 -40.60
CA VAL A 12 14.31 17.82 -39.73
C VAL A 12 13.07 18.19 -40.56
N ILE A 13 13.26 18.83 -41.72
CA ILE A 13 12.16 19.16 -42.64
C ILE A 13 11.64 17.88 -43.32
N GLU A 14 12.51 16.98 -43.76
CA GLU A 14 12.12 15.69 -44.35
C GLU A 14 11.40 14.78 -43.33
N GLU A 15 11.83 14.75 -42.06
CA GLU A 15 11.15 13.99 -41.00
C GLU A 15 9.73 14.54 -40.71
N LEU A 16 9.58 15.87 -40.75
CA LEU A 16 8.28 16.53 -40.57
C LEU A 16 7.34 16.35 -41.76
N GLU A 17 7.87 16.20 -42.98
CA GLU A 17 7.09 15.87 -44.17
C GLU A 17 6.66 14.40 -44.20
N ALA A 18 7.51 13.48 -43.72
CA ALA A 18 7.17 12.06 -43.59
C ALA A 18 6.05 11.81 -42.56
N LEU A 19 5.96 12.64 -41.52
CA LEU A 19 4.86 12.62 -40.54
C LEU A 19 3.55 13.23 -41.06
N ARG A 20 3.56 13.81 -42.26
CA ARG A 20 2.41 14.51 -42.87
C ARG A 20 1.59 13.63 -43.80
N GLU A 21 2.07 12.44 -44.17
CA GLU A 21 1.26 11.48 -44.91
C GLU A 21 0.30 10.71 -43.98
N PRO A 22 -1.01 10.70 -44.28
CA PRO A 22 -1.97 9.94 -43.48
C PRO A 22 -1.74 8.42 -43.64
N PRO A 23 -1.93 7.62 -42.57
CA PRO A 23 -1.85 6.17 -42.67
C PRO A 23 -2.91 5.64 -43.64
N ARG A 24 -2.50 4.73 -44.53
CA ARG A 24 -3.40 4.01 -45.44
C ARG A 24 -4.50 3.31 -44.62
N GLU A 25 -5.74 3.64 -44.99
CA GLU A 25 -7.05 3.29 -44.41
C GLU A 25 -7.12 2.18 -43.34
N PRO A 26 -7.73 2.45 -42.17
CA PRO A 26 -8.26 1.42 -41.27
C PRO A 26 -9.75 1.13 -41.52
N PRO A 27 -10.28 -0.03 -41.09
CA PRO A 27 -11.60 -0.52 -41.47
C PRO A 27 -12.75 0.33 -40.92
N ASN A 28 -13.83 0.42 -41.70
CA ASN A 28 -15.10 1.07 -41.36
C ASN A 28 -15.67 0.62 -40.00
N SER A 29 -15.38 1.40 -38.96
CA SER A 29 -16.01 1.34 -37.65
C SER A 29 -15.88 2.71 -37.00
N VAL A 30 -16.98 3.45 -37.01
CA VAL A 30 -17.10 4.88 -36.66
C VAL A 30 -16.64 5.21 -35.23
N ALA A 31 -16.43 4.22 -34.37
CA ALA A 31 -16.07 4.42 -32.97
C ALA A 31 -14.57 4.72 -32.73
N TYR A 32 -13.66 4.41 -33.66
CA TYR A 32 -12.21 4.55 -33.41
C TYR A 32 -11.61 5.91 -33.78
N SER A 33 -12.34 6.76 -34.51
CA SER A 33 -11.78 8.03 -35.03
C SER A 33 -11.78 9.18 -34.03
N GLY A 34 -12.57 9.11 -32.94
CA GLY A 34 -12.70 10.21 -31.99
C GLY A 34 -11.57 10.33 -30.95
N LEU A 35 -10.80 9.26 -30.71
CA LEU A 35 -9.86 9.19 -29.59
C LEU A 35 -8.38 9.35 -29.98
N VAL A 36 -8.04 9.33 -31.27
CA VAL A 36 -6.63 9.25 -31.71
C VAL A 36 -6.03 10.60 -32.09
N TYR A 37 -6.80 11.68 -32.18
CA TYR A 37 -6.32 12.96 -32.72
C TYR A 37 -6.66 14.20 -31.88
N VAL A 38 -6.52 14.11 -30.56
CA VAL A 38 -6.61 15.30 -29.72
C VAL A 38 -5.24 15.62 -29.16
N LYS A 39 -4.67 16.74 -29.62
CA LYS A 39 -3.46 17.34 -29.03
C LYS A 39 -3.67 17.48 -27.51
N THR A 40 -2.65 17.14 -26.73
CA THR A 40 -2.66 17.07 -25.26
C THR A 40 -3.33 18.26 -24.57
N ASP A 41 -3.16 19.47 -25.11
CA ASP A 41 -3.72 20.69 -24.52
C ASP A 41 -5.23 20.83 -24.80
N LEU A 42 -5.69 20.42 -25.97
CA LEU A 42 -7.11 20.43 -26.36
C LEU A 42 -7.90 19.32 -25.64
N TYR A 43 -7.23 18.21 -25.29
CA TYR A 43 -7.84 17.10 -24.54
C TYR A 43 -8.12 17.51 -23.10
N ALA A 44 -7.18 18.20 -22.46
CA ALA A 44 -7.37 18.76 -21.12
C ALA A 44 -8.50 19.81 -21.10
N GLU A 45 -8.59 20.64 -22.15
CA GLU A 45 -9.63 21.67 -22.29
C GLU A 45 -11.02 21.06 -22.51
N VAL A 46 -11.15 20.05 -23.40
CA VAL A 46 -12.39 19.30 -23.63
C VAL A 46 -12.82 18.54 -22.36
N LEU A 47 -11.88 17.87 -21.69
CA LEU A 47 -12.13 17.19 -20.40
C LEU A 47 -12.55 18.16 -19.29
N SER A 48 -12.02 19.38 -19.27
CA SER A 48 -12.40 20.43 -18.32
C SER A 48 -13.75 21.09 -18.65
N SER A 49 -14.17 21.02 -19.91
CA SER A 49 -15.46 21.53 -20.41
C SER A 49 -16.60 20.52 -20.35
N LEU A 50 -16.26 19.23 -20.25
CA LEU A 50 -17.20 18.18 -19.92
C LEU A 50 -17.55 18.36 -18.44
N GLU A 51 -18.75 18.89 -18.15
CA GLU A 51 -19.43 18.62 -16.88
C GLU A 51 -19.19 17.14 -16.52
N PRO A 52 -18.92 16.82 -15.24
CA PRO A 52 -18.33 15.55 -14.78
C PRO A 52 -19.22 14.39 -15.19
N SER A 53 -19.10 13.96 -16.43
CA SER A 53 -20.11 13.12 -17.03
C SER A 53 -19.62 11.73 -16.77
N CYS A 54 -20.20 11.14 -15.73
CA CYS A 54 -20.43 9.70 -15.58
C CYS A 54 -20.25 8.92 -16.88
N ALA A 55 -20.82 9.39 -17.99
CA ALA A 55 -20.68 8.83 -19.33
C ALA A 55 -19.24 8.56 -19.77
N VAL A 56 -18.27 9.45 -19.53
CA VAL A 56 -16.87 9.24 -19.94
C VAL A 56 -16.17 8.23 -19.03
N LEU A 57 -16.43 8.28 -17.72
CA LEU A 57 -15.95 7.29 -16.76
C LEU A 57 -16.56 5.90 -17.02
N LEU A 58 -17.86 5.83 -17.32
CA LEU A 58 -18.57 4.64 -17.76
C LEU A 58 -18.02 4.12 -19.07
N THR A 59 -17.79 4.99 -20.05
CA THR A 59 -17.20 4.60 -21.33
C THR A 59 -15.79 4.06 -21.14
N TRP A 60 -15.01 4.63 -20.22
CA TRP A 60 -13.72 4.09 -19.83
C TRP A 60 -13.85 2.75 -19.10
N CYS A 61 -14.80 2.58 -18.17
CA CYS A 61 -15.06 1.30 -17.52
C CYS A 61 -15.57 0.23 -18.49
N TYR A 62 -16.40 0.60 -19.46
CA TYR A 62 -16.84 -0.26 -20.55
C TYR A 62 -15.71 -0.57 -21.51
N LEU A 63 -14.84 0.39 -21.82
CA LEU A 63 -13.64 0.20 -22.62
C LEU A 63 -12.67 -0.74 -21.90
N ILE A 64 -12.44 -0.58 -20.61
CA ILE A 64 -11.66 -1.53 -19.82
C ILE A 64 -12.32 -2.90 -19.85
N ALA A 65 -13.61 -3.01 -19.56
CA ALA A 65 -14.32 -4.30 -19.60
C ALA A 65 -14.26 -4.95 -20.99
N TYR A 66 -14.29 -4.16 -22.06
CA TYR A 66 -14.17 -4.60 -23.44
C TYR A 66 -12.74 -5.04 -23.78
N LEU A 67 -11.73 -4.19 -23.54
CA LEU A 67 -10.31 -4.49 -23.78
C LEU A 67 -9.86 -5.70 -22.97
N ASP A 68 -10.39 -5.84 -21.75
CA ASP A 68 -10.20 -6.98 -20.87
C ASP A 68 -10.75 -8.26 -21.50
N ALA A 69 -11.99 -8.23 -22.01
CA ALA A 69 -12.59 -9.34 -22.74
C ALA A 69 -11.79 -9.73 -24.00
N GLN A 70 -11.07 -8.77 -24.61
CA GLN A 70 -10.21 -8.99 -25.77
C GLN A 70 -8.75 -9.35 -25.42
N LYS A 71 -8.41 -9.50 -24.12
CA LYS A 71 -7.04 -9.78 -23.64
C LYS A 71 -5.99 -8.74 -24.07
N GLN A 72 -6.40 -7.50 -24.33
CA GLN A 72 -5.55 -6.40 -24.80
C GLN A 72 -4.90 -5.64 -23.62
N ARG A 73 -4.04 -6.33 -22.84
CA ARG A 73 -3.47 -5.79 -21.59
C ARG A 73 -2.57 -4.58 -21.79
N ASP A 74 -1.77 -4.57 -22.85
CA ASP A 74 -0.84 -3.46 -23.15
C ASP A 74 -1.59 -2.16 -23.46
N VAL A 75 -2.77 -2.28 -24.10
CA VAL A 75 -3.65 -1.16 -24.41
C VAL A 75 -4.33 -0.62 -23.14
N ILE A 76 -4.70 -1.48 -22.19
CA ILE A 76 -5.21 -1.03 -20.88
C ILE A 76 -4.14 -0.20 -20.16
N HIS A 77 -2.87 -0.61 -20.21
CA HIS A 77 -1.77 0.15 -19.60
C HIS A 77 -1.57 1.55 -20.20
N SER A 78 -1.73 1.74 -21.51
CA SER A 78 -1.58 3.06 -22.12
C SER A 78 -2.71 4.03 -21.75
N TYR A 79 -3.94 3.53 -21.58
CA TYR A 79 -5.09 4.32 -21.16
C TYR A 79 -5.14 4.61 -19.64
N LYS A 80 -4.31 3.94 -18.82
CA LYS A 80 -4.29 4.14 -17.35
C LYS A 80 -3.97 5.58 -16.96
N GLU A 81 -3.00 6.23 -17.59
CA GLU A 81 -2.61 7.58 -17.17
C GLU A 81 -3.64 8.64 -17.61
N GLN A 82 -4.24 8.46 -18.79
CA GLN A 82 -5.27 9.36 -19.32
C GLN A 82 -6.57 9.30 -18.50
N SER A 83 -6.89 8.15 -17.92
CA SER A 83 -8.11 7.99 -17.10
C SER A 83 -8.00 8.56 -15.70
N ARG A 84 -6.79 8.79 -15.18
CA ARG A 84 -6.61 9.42 -13.86
C ARG A 84 -7.19 10.82 -13.82
N CYS A 85 -7.06 11.58 -14.90
CA CYS A 85 -7.65 12.92 -14.99
C CYS A 85 -9.17 12.86 -14.87
N LEU A 86 -9.81 11.88 -15.53
CA LEU A 86 -11.25 11.66 -15.45
C LEU A 86 -11.71 11.21 -14.06
N LEU A 87 -10.96 10.28 -13.43
CA LEU A 87 -11.31 9.73 -12.11
C LEU A 87 -11.30 10.78 -10.99
N ARG A 88 -10.52 11.85 -11.14
CA ARG A 88 -10.52 13.00 -10.23
C ARG A 88 -11.84 13.79 -10.22
N HIS A 89 -12.64 13.67 -11.28
CA HIS A 89 -13.93 14.36 -11.41
C HIS A 89 -15.11 13.46 -11.04
N ALA A 90 -14.88 12.19 -10.68
CA ALA A 90 -15.94 11.28 -10.26
C ALA A 90 -16.63 11.81 -8.99
N THR A 91 -17.97 11.84 -8.99
CA THR A 91 -18.74 12.17 -7.79
C THR A 91 -19.03 10.92 -6.93
N HIS A 92 -19.50 11.14 -5.70
CA HIS A 92 -19.96 10.03 -4.84
C HIS A 92 -21.15 9.26 -5.44
N GLU A 93 -22.01 9.92 -6.20
CA GLU A 93 -23.15 9.30 -6.88
C GLU A 93 -22.65 8.39 -8.01
N ASP A 94 -21.77 8.90 -8.87
CA ASP A 94 -21.11 8.14 -9.94
C ASP A 94 -20.40 6.91 -9.36
N PHE A 95 -19.65 7.12 -8.27
CA PHE A 95 -18.90 6.05 -7.65
C PHE A 95 -19.82 4.96 -7.09
N LYS A 96 -20.88 5.37 -6.38
CA LYS A 96 -21.82 4.45 -5.74
C LYS A 96 -22.69 3.70 -6.74
N GLU A 97 -23.28 4.40 -7.69
CA GLU A 97 -24.31 3.84 -8.57
C GLU A 97 -23.73 3.14 -9.80
N GLN A 98 -22.51 3.51 -10.21
CA GLN A 98 -21.92 3.03 -11.45
C GLN A 98 -20.60 2.29 -11.23
N LEU A 99 -19.63 2.92 -10.57
CA LEU A 99 -18.29 2.33 -10.44
C LEU A 99 -18.30 1.11 -9.51
N VAL A 100 -18.87 1.20 -8.31
CA VAL A 100 -18.89 0.07 -7.35
C VAL A 100 -19.55 -1.18 -7.95
N PRO A 101 -20.77 -1.12 -8.52
CA PRO A 101 -21.39 -2.29 -9.13
C PRO A 101 -20.59 -2.86 -10.32
N ALA A 102 -20.00 -2.00 -11.14
CA ALA A 102 -19.19 -2.42 -12.27
C ALA A 102 -17.90 -3.14 -11.83
N LEU A 103 -17.19 -2.58 -10.85
CA LEU A 103 -15.96 -3.17 -10.29
C LEU A 103 -16.26 -4.53 -9.65
N GLN A 104 -17.30 -4.62 -8.81
CA GLN A 104 -17.71 -5.88 -8.18
C GLN A 104 -18.07 -6.95 -9.21
N LYS A 105 -18.88 -6.58 -10.21
CA LYS A 105 -19.28 -7.49 -11.28
C LYS A 105 -18.09 -7.98 -12.10
N ALA A 106 -17.10 -7.12 -12.35
CA ALA A 106 -15.89 -7.50 -13.08
C ALA A 106 -15.00 -8.42 -12.25
N MET A 107 -14.83 -8.14 -10.95
CA MET A 107 -14.07 -8.98 -10.01
C MET A 107 -14.68 -10.38 -9.88
N LEU A 108 -16.00 -10.53 -9.93
CA LEU A 108 -16.66 -11.83 -9.92
C LEU A 108 -16.47 -12.65 -11.21
N ARG A 109 -16.18 -11.98 -12.34
CA ARG A 109 -16.07 -12.63 -13.65
C ARG A 109 -14.63 -13.01 -13.99
N ASN A 110 -13.71 -12.05 -13.90
CA ASN A 110 -12.32 -12.19 -14.32
C ASN A 110 -11.36 -11.53 -13.30
N PRO A 111 -11.30 -12.02 -12.05
CA PRO A 111 -10.51 -11.38 -11.00
C PRO A 111 -9.01 -11.32 -11.33
N GLU A 112 -8.48 -12.33 -12.01
CA GLU A 112 -7.08 -12.42 -12.42
C GLU A 112 -6.66 -11.35 -13.44
N ILE A 113 -7.63 -10.73 -14.11
CA ILE A 113 -7.36 -9.73 -15.16
C ILE A 113 -7.71 -8.34 -14.65
N ILE A 114 -8.86 -8.20 -13.98
CA ILE A 114 -9.36 -6.86 -13.61
C ILE A 114 -8.70 -6.28 -12.36
N MET A 115 -8.07 -7.09 -11.50
CA MET A 115 -7.67 -6.64 -10.17
C MET A 115 -6.71 -5.44 -10.19
N GLU A 116 -5.78 -5.42 -11.15
CA GLU A 116 -4.88 -4.29 -11.32
C GLU A 116 -5.63 -3.01 -11.73
N SER A 117 -6.63 -3.13 -12.61
CA SER A 117 -7.50 -2.03 -13.01
C SER A 117 -8.33 -1.51 -11.84
N VAL A 118 -8.85 -2.41 -10.99
CA VAL A 118 -9.58 -2.02 -9.76
C VAL A 118 -8.66 -1.22 -8.84
N ALA A 119 -7.43 -1.70 -8.61
CA ALA A 119 -6.44 -0.98 -7.82
C ALA A 119 -6.16 0.42 -8.38
N HIS A 120 -6.04 0.56 -9.70
CA HIS A 120 -5.81 1.83 -10.38
C HIS A 120 -6.98 2.81 -10.22
N VAL A 121 -8.22 2.32 -10.35
CA VAL A 121 -9.42 3.15 -10.13
C VAL A 121 -9.42 3.72 -8.71
N LEU A 122 -9.17 2.89 -7.71
CA LEU A 122 -9.15 3.30 -6.30
C LEU A 122 -8.01 4.30 -6.00
N GLN A 123 -6.91 4.22 -6.74
CA GLN A 123 -5.83 5.19 -6.64
C GLN A 123 -6.17 6.53 -7.32
N GLY A 124 -6.94 6.50 -8.40
CA GLY A 124 -7.22 7.66 -9.26
C GLY A 124 -8.34 8.57 -8.75
N VAL A 125 -9.29 8.02 -7.99
CA VAL A 125 -10.38 8.82 -7.41
C VAL A 125 -9.88 9.75 -6.31
N THR A 126 -10.52 10.90 -6.15
CA THR A 126 -10.23 11.88 -5.08
C THR A 126 -11.37 11.98 -4.07
N LEU A 127 -12.14 10.89 -3.94
CA LEU A 127 -13.29 10.76 -3.05
C LEU A 127 -12.86 10.18 -1.70
N GLU A 128 -13.53 10.59 -0.63
CA GLU A 128 -13.38 9.97 0.68
C GLU A 128 -14.17 8.64 0.69
N LEU A 129 -13.48 7.50 0.72
CA LEU A 129 -14.10 6.20 0.44
C LEU A 129 -14.62 5.46 1.68
N SER A 130 -14.65 6.07 2.87
CA SER A 130 -15.15 5.41 4.10
C SER A 130 -16.51 4.71 3.94
N PRO A 131 -17.52 5.29 3.26
CA PRO A 131 -18.82 4.63 3.09
C PRO A 131 -18.75 3.30 2.33
N TYR A 132 -17.73 3.10 1.49
CA TYR A 132 -17.60 1.94 0.61
C TYR A 132 -16.69 0.85 1.18
N LEU A 133 -15.91 1.13 2.24
CA LEU A 133 -14.99 0.17 2.85
C LEU A 133 -15.68 -1.13 3.29
N GLY A 134 -16.90 -1.03 3.82
CA GLY A 134 -17.64 -2.18 4.32
C GLY A 134 -18.06 -3.16 3.23
N GLU A 135 -18.40 -2.68 2.04
CA GLU A 135 -18.87 -3.50 0.94
C GLU A 135 -17.72 -3.85 -0.02
N LEU A 136 -17.03 -2.83 -0.53
CA LEU A 136 -15.94 -3.00 -1.48
C LEU A 136 -14.72 -3.67 -0.83
N GLY A 137 -14.41 -3.34 0.43
CA GLY A 137 -13.32 -3.98 1.17
C GLY A 137 -13.54 -5.48 1.37
N LYS A 138 -14.78 -5.92 1.62
CA LYS A 138 -15.13 -7.35 1.68
C LYS A 138 -14.99 -8.03 0.33
N SER A 139 -15.50 -7.39 -0.73
CA SER A 139 -15.36 -7.91 -2.09
C SER A 139 -13.90 -8.09 -2.49
N LEU A 140 -13.02 -7.14 -2.13
CA LEU A 140 -11.59 -7.25 -2.38
C LEU A 140 -10.92 -8.34 -1.52
N ALA A 141 -11.31 -8.46 -0.24
CA ALA A 141 -10.72 -9.42 0.69
C ALA A 141 -10.91 -10.88 0.24
N GLN A 142 -12.00 -11.20 -0.46
CA GLN A 142 -12.23 -12.54 -1.04
C GLN A 142 -11.13 -12.98 -2.02
N HIS A 143 -10.45 -12.02 -2.66
CA HIS A 143 -9.41 -12.30 -3.62
C HIS A 143 -8.01 -12.47 -3.00
N LEU A 144 -7.85 -12.18 -1.70
CA LEU A 144 -6.59 -12.42 -0.98
C LEU A 144 -6.26 -13.91 -0.84
N VAL A 145 -7.27 -14.78 -1.01
CA VAL A 145 -7.13 -16.23 -0.92
C VAL A 145 -7.23 -16.92 -2.29
N ALA A 146 -7.15 -16.14 -3.39
CA ALA A 146 -7.16 -16.68 -4.74
C ALA A 146 -5.96 -17.63 -4.98
N LYS A 147 -6.13 -18.60 -5.89
CA LYS A 147 -5.04 -19.50 -6.30
C LYS A 147 -3.96 -18.74 -7.08
N ASP A 148 -4.39 -17.82 -7.93
CA ASP A 148 -3.51 -17.00 -8.74
C ASP A 148 -2.78 -15.92 -7.90
N GLU A 149 -1.47 -15.80 -8.08
CA GLU A 149 -0.63 -14.85 -7.34
C GLU A 149 -0.89 -13.41 -7.75
N SER A 150 -1.08 -13.14 -9.04
CA SER A 150 -1.31 -11.78 -9.55
C SER A 150 -2.62 -11.20 -9.02
N CYS A 151 -3.65 -12.05 -8.91
CA CYS A 151 -4.93 -11.73 -8.29
C CYS A 151 -4.78 -11.37 -6.81
N ARG A 152 -4.05 -12.18 -6.02
CA ARG A 152 -3.79 -11.88 -4.60
C ARG A 152 -3.02 -10.56 -4.45
N GLN A 153 -1.98 -10.35 -5.23
CA GLN A 153 -1.16 -9.14 -5.18
C GLN A 153 -1.98 -7.90 -5.57
N GLY A 154 -2.79 -7.99 -6.63
CA GLY A 154 -3.69 -6.91 -7.02
C GLY A 154 -4.70 -6.58 -5.91
N ALA A 155 -5.25 -7.58 -5.22
CA ALA A 155 -6.21 -7.37 -4.15
C ALA A 155 -5.59 -6.65 -2.95
N VAL A 156 -4.33 -6.99 -2.61
CA VAL A 156 -3.55 -6.26 -1.59
C VAL A 156 -3.38 -4.79 -1.98
N VAL A 157 -3.00 -4.50 -3.23
CA VAL A 157 -2.82 -3.11 -3.71
C VAL A 157 -4.15 -2.36 -3.73
N ALA A 158 -5.24 -2.99 -4.18
CA ALA A 158 -6.57 -2.40 -4.17
C ALA A 158 -7.05 -2.05 -2.75
N LEU A 159 -6.85 -2.95 -1.78
CA LEU A 159 -7.16 -2.68 -0.37
C LEU A 159 -6.30 -1.55 0.21
N ARG A 160 -5.02 -1.50 -0.14
CA ARG A 160 -4.13 -0.39 0.22
C ARG A 160 -4.70 0.95 -0.30
N ASN A 161 -5.04 1.01 -1.58
CA ASN A 161 -5.53 2.23 -2.21
C ASN A 161 -6.90 2.64 -1.64
N LEU A 162 -7.78 1.67 -1.35
CA LEU A 162 -9.04 1.92 -0.66
C LEU A 162 -8.81 2.51 0.74
N ALA A 163 -7.89 1.94 1.52
CA ALA A 163 -7.56 2.45 2.85
C ALA A 163 -6.94 3.85 2.80
N HIS A 164 -6.11 4.15 1.79
CA HIS A 164 -5.52 5.46 1.58
C HIS A 164 -6.54 6.57 1.30
N GLN A 165 -7.77 6.20 0.91
CA GLN A 165 -8.88 7.13 0.73
C GLN A 165 -9.85 7.16 1.92
N CYS A 166 -9.53 6.47 3.02
CA CYS A 166 -10.40 6.35 4.19
C CYS A 166 -10.01 7.30 5.33
N GLY A 167 -10.95 8.17 5.71
CA GLY A 167 -10.88 9.08 6.85
C GLY A 167 -11.63 8.61 8.12
N SER A 168 -12.48 7.59 8.05
CA SER A 168 -13.24 7.08 9.22
C SER A 168 -12.47 5.99 9.98
N GLN A 169 -12.36 6.19 11.28
CA GLN A 169 -11.81 5.20 12.20
C GLN A 169 -12.65 3.92 12.22
N GLU A 170 -13.97 4.05 12.28
CA GLU A 170 -14.92 2.96 12.44
C GLU A 170 -14.95 2.06 11.20
N ALA A 171 -14.97 2.67 10.01
CA ALA A 171 -14.95 1.96 8.74
C ALA A 171 -13.67 1.14 8.58
N LEU A 172 -12.51 1.73 8.92
CA LEU A 172 -11.24 1.03 8.85
C LEU A 172 -11.09 -0.06 9.91
N GLU A 173 -11.58 0.16 11.14
CA GLU A 173 -11.63 -0.87 12.19
C GLU A 173 -12.47 -2.08 11.74
N ALA A 174 -13.62 -1.84 11.10
CA ALA A 174 -14.45 -2.90 10.56
C ALA A 174 -13.72 -3.68 9.45
N LEU A 175 -12.98 -3.00 8.58
CA LEU A 175 -12.17 -3.66 7.54
C LEU A 175 -11.05 -4.50 8.15
N ILE A 176 -10.29 -3.96 9.12
CA ILE A 176 -9.23 -4.71 9.82
C ILE A 176 -9.81 -5.98 10.46
N LYS A 177 -10.92 -5.87 11.18
CA LYS A 177 -11.60 -7.03 11.79
C LYS A 177 -12.04 -8.05 10.74
N HIS A 178 -12.55 -7.60 9.60
CA HIS A 178 -12.91 -8.49 8.51
C HIS A 178 -11.69 -9.24 7.96
N LEU A 179 -10.58 -8.54 7.67
CA LEU A 179 -9.33 -9.16 7.20
C LEU A 179 -8.75 -10.15 8.21
N VAL A 180 -8.85 -9.86 9.52
CA VAL A 180 -8.49 -10.80 10.58
C VAL A 180 -9.44 -12.01 10.59
N GLY A 181 -10.72 -11.81 10.32
CA GLY A 181 -11.67 -12.89 10.07
C GLY A 181 -11.21 -13.79 8.92
N VAL A 182 -10.81 -13.21 7.79
CA VAL A 182 -10.28 -13.95 6.63
C VAL A 182 -9.02 -14.73 7.03
N LEU A 183 -8.11 -14.12 7.79
CA LEU A 183 -6.90 -14.76 8.29
C LEU A 183 -7.21 -15.99 9.16
N ASN A 184 -8.32 -15.94 9.88
CA ASN A 184 -8.82 -17.01 10.74
C ASN A 184 -9.80 -17.97 10.03
N GLY A 185 -9.99 -17.80 8.72
CA GLY A 185 -10.75 -18.72 7.87
C GLY A 185 -12.23 -18.42 7.71
N SER A 186 -12.69 -17.18 7.95
CA SER A 186 -14.11 -16.81 7.72
C SER A 186 -14.54 -16.95 6.26
N GLU A 187 -13.60 -16.84 5.32
CA GLU A 187 -13.80 -17.01 3.87
C GLU A 187 -13.29 -18.39 3.39
N GLY A 188 -13.28 -19.36 4.29
CA GLY A 188 -12.76 -20.71 4.03
C GLY A 188 -11.33 -20.91 4.53
N LYS A 189 -10.89 -22.16 4.54
CA LYS A 189 -9.57 -22.54 5.06
C LYS A 189 -8.47 -21.98 4.16
N LEU A 190 -7.51 -21.27 4.75
CA LEU A 190 -6.25 -20.93 4.09
C LEU A 190 -5.44 -22.22 3.87
N THR A 191 -5.42 -22.70 2.64
CA THR A 191 -4.80 -23.98 2.27
C THR A 191 -3.31 -23.86 2.00
N THR A 192 -2.83 -22.67 1.63
CA THR A 192 -1.41 -22.43 1.34
C THR A 192 -0.82 -21.31 2.19
N THR A 193 0.50 -21.36 2.38
CA THR A 193 1.23 -20.30 3.06
C THR A 193 1.09 -18.98 2.31
N GLU A 194 1.09 -18.95 0.97
CA GLU A 194 0.98 -17.70 0.20
C GLU A 194 -0.35 -16.98 0.43
N GLN A 195 -1.47 -17.70 0.59
CA GLN A 195 -2.76 -17.09 0.93
C GLN A 195 -2.69 -16.39 2.29
N ARG A 196 -2.12 -17.08 3.30
CA ARG A 196 -1.90 -16.50 4.63
C ARG A 196 -1.01 -15.26 4.59
N LEU A 197 0.10 -15.32 3.84
CA LEU A 197 1.00 -14.18 3.66
C LEU A 197 0.30 -13.01 2.95
N SER A 198 -0.59 -13.28 1.99
CA SER A 198 -1.34 -12.24 1.27
C SER A 198 -2.32 -11.51 2.20
N VAL A 199 -3.03 -12.25 3.06
CA VAL A 199 -3.93 -11.65 4.06
C VAL A 199 -3.15 -10.84 5.11
N LEU A 200 -2.02 -11.37 5.61
CA LEU A 200 -1.15 -10.63 6.52
C LEU A 200 -0.63 -9.34 5.87
N THR A 201 -0.24 -9.40 4.61
CA THR A 201 0.22 -8.24 3.85
C THR A 201 -0.89 -7.21 3.74
N ALA A 202 -2.11 -7.61 3.39
CA ALA A 202 -3.25 -6.69 3.34
C ALA A 202 -3.51 -5.98 4.69
N ILE A 203 -3.47 -6.70 5.81
CA ILE A 203 -3.62 -6.12 7.16
C ILE A 203 -2.54 -5.06 7.42
N GLY A 204 -1.31 -5.30 6.98
CA GLY A 204 -0.23 -4.31 7.10
C GLY A 204 -0.38 -3.13 6.15
N GLU A 205 -0.79 -3.36 4.90
CA GLU A 205 -0.92 -2.32 3.88
C GLU A 205 -2.03 -1.30 4.18
N VAL A 206 -3.12 -1.70 4.85
CA VAL A 206 -4.19 -0.76 5.25
C VAL A 206 -3.78 0.23 6.35
N SER A 207 -2.56 0.12 6.90
CA SER A 207 -1.96 1.14 7.79
C SER A 207 -1.69 2.48 7.10
N CYS A 208 -1.72 2.55 5.76
CA CYS A 208 -1.51 3.77 4.98
C CYS A 208 -2.73 4.71 4.93
N HIS A 209 -3.73 4.49 5.78
CA HIS A 209 -4.94 5.28 5.86
C HIS A 209 -4.69 6.76 6.16
N VAL A 210 -5.70 7.59 5.88
CA VAL A 210 -5.67 9.05 6.11
C VAL A 210 -6.49 9.51 7.31
N VAL A 211 -7.05 8.57 8.10
CA VAL A 211 -7.72 8.87 9.39
C VAL A 211 -6.89 9.81 10.25
N THR A 212 -7.53 10.88 10.73
CA THR A 212 -6.93 11.90 11.57
C THR A 212 -7.35 11.75 13.04
N GLY A 213 -6.52 12.27 13.95
CA GLY A 213 -6.76 12.27 15.39
C GLY A 213 -5.91 11.21 16.10
N ALA A 214 -5.10 11.65 17.07
CA ALA A 214 -4.12 10.79 17.74
C ALA A 214 -4.77 9.55 18.39
N SER A 215 -5.92 9.71 19.06
CA SER A 215 -6.67 8.61 19.68
C SER A 215 -7.21 7.61 18.65
N HIS A 216 -7.70 8.09 17.50
CA HIS A 216 -8.22 7.23 16.44
C HIS A 216 -7.10 6.41 15.78
N ILE A 217 -5.98 7.07 15.48
CA ILE A 217 -4.79 6.41 14.91
C ILE A 217 -4.24 5.38 15.90
N GLN A 218 -4.13 5.76 17.18
CA GLN A 218 -3.70 4.86 18.26
C GLN A 218 -4.60 3.62 18.33
N ARG A 219 -5.93 3.82 18.36
CA ARG A 219 -6.91 2.74 18.42
C ARG A 219 -6.77 1.75 17.26
N LEU A 220 -6.62 2.24 16.04
CA LEU A 220 -6.45 1.41 14.84
C LEU A 220 -5.17 0.59 14.91
N SER A 221 -4.05 1.23 15.27
CA SER A 221 -2.77 0.56 15.46
C SER A 221 -2.85 -0.52 16.55
N GLU A 222 -3.49 -0.22 17.68
CA GLU A 222 -3.66 -1.17 18.78
C GLU A 222 -4.43 -2.42 18.35
N ILE A 223 -5.56 -2.26 17.64
CA ILE A 223 -6.35 -3.40 17.15
C ILE A 223 -5.53 -4.25 16.19
N ALA A 224 -4.90 -3.64 15.18
CA ALA A 224 -4.11 -4.37 14.21
C ALA A 224 -2.93 -5.11 14.87
N LEU A 225 -2.21 -4.44 15.78
CA LEU A 225 -1.06 -5.00 16.47
C LEU A 225 -1.43 -6.10 17.47
N GLN A 226 -2.58 -6.01 18.14
CA GLN A 226 -3.08 -7.11 19.00
C GLN A 226 -3.29 -8.40 18.19
N HIS A 227 -3.90 -8.29 17.01
CA HIS A 227 -4.11 -9.44 16.14
C HIS A 227 -2.81 -9.98 15.54
N LEU A 228 -1.93 -9.11 15.04
CA LEU A 228 -0.64 -9.52 14.48
C LEU A 228 0.28 -10.14 15.55
N LEU A 229 0.25 -9.63 16.79
CA LEU A 229 0.99 -10.22 17.90
C LEU A 229 0.45 -11.60 18.27
N ALA A 230 -0.87 -11.81 18.22
CA ALA A 230 -1.46 -13.14 18.41
C ALA A 230 -0.99 -14.13 17.34
N VAL A 231 -0.82 -13.68 16.08
CA VAL A 231 -0.23 -14.49 15.01
C VAL A 231 1.20 -14.89 15.37
N LEU A 232 2.05 -13.94 15.80
CA LEU A 232 3.43 -14.24 16.19
C LEU A 232 3.54 -15.27 17.33
N LYS A 233 2.56 -15.30 18.25
CA LYS A 233 2.52 -16.26 19.36
C LYS A 233 2.13 -17.67 18.93
N ALA A 234 1.32 -17.80 17.88
CA ALA A 234 0.81 -19.08 17.40
C ALA A 234 1.63 -19.66 16.23
N GLU A 235 2.40 -18.84 15.53
CA GLU A 235 3.12 -19.19 14.32
C GLU A 235 4.54 -19.71 14.62
N VAL A 236 4.98 -20.70 13.84
CA VAL A 236 6.34 -21.27 13.95
C VAL A 236 7.12 -21.17 12.64
N HIS A 237 6.44 -20.92 11.51
CA HIS A 237 7.10 -20.77 10.23
C HIS A 237 7.82 -19.42 10.13
N GLU A 238 9.15 -19.45 10.00
CA GLU A 238 10.00 -18.25 10.06
C GLU A 238 9.62 -17.20 9.01
N GLY A 239 9.36 -17.58 7.76
CA GLY A 239 8.93 -16.63 6.72
C GLY A 239 7.64 -15.89 7.08
N THR A 240 6.72 -16.57 7.77
CA THR A 240 5.46 -15.96 8.22
C THR A 240 5.69 -15.03 9.42
N LEU A 241 6.57 -15.40 10.35
CA LEU A 241 6.99 -14.54 11.46
C LEU A 241 7.62 -13.25 10.95
N LEU A 242 8.57 -13.34 10.01
CA LEU A 242 9.26 -12.18 9.45
C LEU A 242 8.32 -11.27 8.69
N LEU A 243 7.41 -11.82 7.88
CA LEU A 243 6.40 -10.99 7.20
C LEU A 243 5.47 -10.31 8.21
N THR A 244 5.01 -11.04 9.23
CA THR A 244 4.14 -10.48 10.27
C THR A 244 4.82 -9.32 11.00
N LEU A 245 6.10 -9.46 11.37
CA LEU A 245 6.90 -8.38 11.96
C LEU A 245 7.05 -7.19 11.01
N LYS A 246 7.28 -7.43 9.70
CA LYS A 246 7.32 -6.36 8.70
C LYS A 246 6.00 -5.59 8.63
N MET A 247 4.86 -6.30 8.71
CA MET A 247 3.53 -5.67 8.70
C MET A 247 3.23 -4.94 10.02
N MET A 248 3.67 -5.47 11.16
CA MET A 248 3.59 -4.80 12.45
C MET A 248 4.38 -3.49 12.48
N SER A 249 5.59 -3.46 11.88
CA SER A 249 6.41 -2.25 11.80
C SER A 249 5.68 -1.09 11.11
N LYS A 250 4.87 -1.38 10.07
CA LYS A 250 4.04 -0.34 9.43
C LYS A 250 3.05 0.28 10.41
N TRP A 251 2.33 -0.54 11.18
CA TRP A 251 1.41 -0.05 12.22
C TRP A 251 2.13 0.66 13.36
N CYS A 252 3.29 0.16 13.78
CA CYS A 252 4.11 0.80 14.79
C CYS A 252 4.53 2.23 14.36
N SER A 253 4.82 2.44 13.07
CA SER A 253 5.18 3.76 12.54
C SER A 253 4.03 4.79 12.57
N ARG A 254 2.80 4.36 12.88
CA ARG A 254 1.63 5.24 12.98
C ARG A 254 1.45 5.81 14.38
N PHE A 255 2.19 5.36 15.38
CA PHE A 255 2.05 5.89 16.73
C PHE A 255 2.41 7.37 16.79
N THR A 256 1.52 8.13 17.43
CA THR A 256 1.71 9.55 17.79
C THR A 256 1.73 9.75 19.31
N GLN A 257 1.50 8.67 20.04
CA GLN A 257 1.49 8.56 21.50
C GLN A 257 2.36 7.39 21.91
N GLU A 258 2.67 7.27 23.20
CA GLU A 258 3.52 6.18 23.70
C GLU A 258 2.99 4.81 23.29
N PRO A 259 3.88 3.85 22.92
CA PRO A 259 3.45 2.52 22.55
C PRO A 259 2.74 1.83 23.72
N PRO A 260 1.66 1.08 23.45
CA PRO A 260 0.87 0.44 24.48
C PRO A 260 1.68 -0.68 25.17
N SER A 261 1.45 -0.87 26.47
CA SER A 261 2.22 -1.82 27.29
C SER A 261 2.14 -3.26 26.80
N PHE A 262 0.99 -3.69 26.27
CA PHE A 262 0.85 -5.04 25.71
C PHE A 262 1.82 -5.31 24.56
N LEU A 263 2.13 -4.27 23.76
CA LEU A 263 3.02 -4.37 22.62
C LEU A 263 4.47 -4.49 23.08
N VAL A 264 4.88 -3.66 24.05
CA VAL A 264 6.21 -3.73 24.67
C VAL A 264 6.44 -5.09 25.32
N THR A 265 5.45 -5.60 26.05
CA THR A 265 5.49 -6.95 26.60
C THR A 265 5.63 -8.00 25.50
N GLY A 266 4.86 -7.88 24.42
CA GLY A 266 4.96 -8.76 23.26
C GLY A 266 6.35 -8.76 22.60
N PHE A 267 6.97 -7.59 22.48
CA PHE A 267 8.33 -7.44 21.99
C PHE A 267 9.35 -8.15 22.88
N LYS A 268 9.24 -7.95 24.20
CA LYS A 268 10.10 -8.62 25.18
C LYS A 268 9.97 -10.14 25.08
N GLU A 269 8.74 -10.65 25.18
CA GLU A 269 8.43 -12.08 25.09
C GLU A 269 8.97 -12.69 23.80
N GLY A 270 8.72 -12.03 22.66
CA GLY A 270 9.15 -12.48 21.35
C GLY A 270 10.67 -12.54 21.19
N MET A 271 11.40 -11.56 21.72
CA MET A 271 12.87 -11.58 21.73
C MET A 271 13.44 -12.62 22.70
N GLU A 272 12.75 -12.99 23.77
CA GLU A 272 13.22 -13.97 24.73
C GLU A 272 12.99 -15.42 24.29
N GLN A 273 12.16 -15.65 23.28
CA GLN A 273 11.91 -16.99 22.74
C GLN A 273 13.21 -17.67 22.32
N LYS A 274 13.39 -18.92 22.76
CA LYS A 274 14.56 -19.75 22.43
C LYS A 274 14.64 -20.08 20.94
N THR A 275 13.48 -20.13 20.28
CA THR A 275 13.33 -20.38 18.84
C THR A 275 13.52 -19.12 17.99
N ALA A 276 13.61 -17.92 18.60
CA ALA A 276 13.78 -16.68 17.86
C ALA A 276 15.20 -16.58 17.28
N THR A 277 15.28 -16.72 15.96
CA THR A 277 16.50 -16.53 15.16
C THR A 277 16.94 -15.06 15.19
N SER A 278 18.15 -14.80 14.67
CA SER A 278 18.65 -13.43 14.50
C SER A 278 17.75 -12.57 13.62
N ALA A 279 17.18 -13.16 12.56
CA ALA A 279 16.26 -12.46 11.67
C ALA A 279 14.97 -12.06 12.39
N VAL A 280 14.41 -12.95 13.21
CA VAL A 280 13.20 -12.67 14.00
C VAL A 280 13.45 -11.59 15.05
N ARG A 281 14.57 -11.67 15.78
CA ARG A 281 14.98 -10.63 16.74
C ARG A 281 15.19 -9.28 16.08
N TYR A 282 15.84 -9.27 14.91
CA TYR A 282 15.96 -8.07 14.08
C TYR A 282 14.58 -7.50 13.69
N GLY A 283 13.62 -8.33 13.29
CA GLY A 283 12.26 -7.89 12.99
C GLY A 283 11.54 -7.23 14.18
N TYR A 284 11.71 -7.77 15.39
CA TYR A 284 11.21 -7.12 16.61
C TYR A 284 11.88 -5.77 16.86
N LEU A 285 13.20 -5.66 16.68
CA LEU A 285 13.92 -4.40 16.81
C LEU A 285 13.45 -3.37 15.77
N GLN A 286 13.15 -3.76 14.54
CA GLN A 286 12.56 -2.88 13.52
C GLN A 286 11.15 -2.37 13.93
N CYS A 287 10.34 -3.22 14.56
CA CYS A 287 9.06 -2.80 15.13
C CYS A 287 9.27 -1.75 16.23
N MET A 288 10.21 -1.97 17.15
CA MET A 288 10.53 -1.01 18.22
C MET A 288 11.07 0.31 17.67
N ILE A 289 12.00 0.27 16.73
CA ILE A 289 12.49 1.44 15.97
C ILE A 289 11.28 2.24 15.45
N SER A 290 10.32 1.56 14.82
CA SER A 290 9.13 2.22 14.27
C SER A 290 8.20 2.75 15.36
N ALA A 291 8.01 2.00 16.45
CA ALA A 291 7.06 2.32 17.51
C ALA A 291 7.50 3.51 18.37
N PHE A 292 8.80 3.61 18.66
CA PHE A 292 9.38 4.71 19.44
C PHE A 292 9.85 5.87 18.57
N HIS A 293 9.31 6.02 17.36
CA HIS A 293 9.66 7.12 16.47
C HIS A 293 9.27 8.48 17.07
N GLY A 294 10.22 9.42 17.16
CA GLY A 294 9.95 10.75 17.70
C GLY A 294 9.69 10.78 19.22
N MET A 295 10.09 9.74 19.97
CA MET A 295 9.82 9.61 21.40
C MET A 295 11.11 9.51 22.25
N PRO A 296 11.96 10.56 22.27
CA PRO A 296 13.16 10.57 23.09
C PRO A 296 12.80 10.48 24.58
N GLY A 297 13.53 9.66 25.35
CA GLY A 297 13.31 9.49 26.78
C GLY A 297 12.04 8.73 27.18
N CYS A 298 11.36 8.05 26.25
CA CYS A 298 10.15 7.28 26.55
C CYS A 298 10.44 6.13 27.53
N LYS A 299 9.76 6.12 28.69
CA LYS A 299 10.00 5.13 29.75
C LYS A 299 9.49 3.73 29.41
N GLN A 300 8.59 3.63 28.44
CA GLN A 300 7.94 2.39 28.03
C GLN A 300 8.95 1.44 27.38
N VAL A 301 10.15 1.92 27.05
CA VAL A 301 11.24 1.08 26.56
C VAL A 301 12.03 0.35 27.67
N GLU A 302 11.90 0.78 28.93
CA GLU A 302 12.63 0.20 30.07
C GLU A 302 12.54 -1.34 30.14
N PRO A 303 11.37 -1.99 29.93
CA PRO A 303 11.24 -3.44 30.02
C PRO A 303 12.05 -4.22 28.97
N VAL A 304 12.42 -3.58 27.85
CA VAL A 304 13.17 -4.19 26.75
C VAL A 304 14.62 -3.72 26.67
N LEU A 305 15.01 -2.67 27.41
CA LEU A 305 16.33 -2.03 27.30
C LEU A 305 17.49 -3.00 27.50
N GLY A 306 17.38 -3.91 28.49
CA GLY A 306 18.40 -4.94 28.72
C GLY A 306 18.58 -5.90 27.53
N LEU A 307 17.51 -6.23 26.80
CA LEU A 307 17.58 -7.06 25.61
C LEU A 307 18.21 -6.32 24.44
N VAL A 308 17.93 -5.03 24.31
CA VAL A 308 18.53 -4.15 23.29
C VAL A 308 20.03 -4.02 23.51
N LEU A 309 20.47 -3.75 24.74
CA LEU A 309 21.91 -3.69 25.08
C LEU A 309 22.62 -5.02 24.81
N LYS A 310 22.00 -6.14 25.20
CA LYS A 310 22.55 -7.48 24.95
C LYS A 310 22.71 -7.79 23.46
N ALA A 311 21.85 -7.25 22.60
CA ALA A 311 22.00 -7.39 21.15
C ALA A 311 23.24 -6.64 20.62
N VAL A 312 23.54 -5.45 21.16
CA VAL A 312 24.77 -4.71 20.85
C VAL A 312 26.00 -5.47 21.32
N GLU A 313 26.00 -5.95 22.57
CA GLU A 313 27.12 -6.74 23.12
C GLU A 313 27.38 -8.00 22.30
N ARG A 314 26.31 -8.70 21.87
CA ARG A 314 26.42 -9.89 21.02
C ARG A 314 27.04 -9.57 19.66
N ALA A 315 26.67 -8.45 19.05
CA ALA A 315 27.24 -8.00 17.78
C ALA A 315 28.75 -7.71 17.93
N LEU A 316 29.14 -7.04 19.01
CA LEU A 316 30.55 -6.76 19.32
C LEU A 316 31.35 -8.05 19.57
N ALA A 317 30.75 -9.05 20.21
CA ALA A 317 31.37 -10.35 20.43
C ALA A 317 31.48 -11.21 19.16
N GLN A 318 30.67 -10.94 18.12
CA GLN A 318 30.59 -11.74 16.89
C GLN A 318 30.59 -10.85 15.62
N PRO A 319 31.62 -10.01 15.40
CA PRO A 319 31.60 -8.96 14.38
C PRO A 319 31.66 -9.48 12.94
N LEU A 320 32.03 -10.75 12.74
CA LEU A 320 32.07 -11.40 11.42
C LEU A 320 30.78 -12.16 11.08
N GLN A 321 29.80 -12.18 11.97
CA GLN A 321 28.53 -12.90 11.78
C GLN A 321 27.42 -11.92 11.39
N PRO A 322 26.88 -11.97 10.15
CA PRO A 322 25.90 -10.98 9.68
C PRO A 322 24.64 -10.87 10.55
N GLY A 323 24.13 -12.00 11.07
CA GLY A 323 22.92 -12.03 11.91
C GLY A 323 23.06 -11.18 13.18
N PRO A 324 24.00 -11.53 14.10
CA PRO A 324 24.32 -10.72 15.27
C PRO A 324 24.64 -9.25 14.95
N VAL A 325 25.38 -8.98 13.87
CA VAL A 325 25.74 -7.61 13.47
C VAL A 325 24.51 -6.80 13.08
N CYS A 326 23.59 -7.35 12.29
CA CYS A 326 22.34 -6.69 11.93
C CYS A 326 21.45 -6.42 13.15
N GLU A 327 21.36 -7.39 14.09
CA GLU A 327 20.65 -7.20 15.37
C GLU A 327 21.27 -6.04 16.16
N GLY A 328 22.59 -6.04 16.35
CA GLY A 328 23.29 -5.01 17.11
C GLY A 328 23.18 -3.63 16.49
N LEU A 329 23.23 -3.53 15.15
CA LEU A 329 23.05 -2.27 14.45
C LEU A 329 21.62 -1.72 14.66
N ALA A 330 20.60 -2.56 14.52
CA ALA A 330 19.22 -2.15 14.79
C ALA A 330 19.03 -1.75 16.25
N ALA A 331 19.61 -2.50 17.19
CA ALA A 331 19.58 -2.17 18.61
C ALA A 331 20.26 -0.82 18.91
N ALA A 332 21.44 -0.57 18.32
CA ALA A 332 22.13 0.71 18.45
C ALA A 332 21.29 1.87 17.88
N CYS A 333 20.68 1.71 16.70
CA CYS A 333 19.76 2.70 16.12
C CYS A 333 18.58 3.02 17.06
N LEU A 334 18.00 2.00 17.70
CA LEU A 334 16.95 2.19 18.69
C LEU A 334 17.45 2.99 19.90
N LEU A 335 18.61 2.62 20.47
CA LEU A 335 19.21 3.32 21.61
C LEU A 335 19.49 4.80 21.30
N PHE A 336 20.03 5.10 20.12
CA PHE A 336 20.27 6.48 19.68
C PHE A 336 18.97 7.27 19.58
N ARG A 337 17.89 6.65 19.09
CA ARG A 337 16.59 7.32 18.97
C ARG A 337 15.95 7.61 20.33
N LEU A 338 16.22 6.79 21.33
CA LEU A 338 15.68 6.93 22.68
C LEU A 338 16.44 7.96 23.53
N GLN A 339 17.61 8.43 23.09
CA GLN A 339 18.38 9.43 23.83
C GLN A 339 17.53 10.69 24.05
N PRO A 340 17.42 11.19 25.30
CA PRO A 340 16.79 12.47 25.57
C PRO A 340 17.47 13.59 24.77
N VAL A 341 16.69 14.50 24.21
CA VAL A 341 17.22 15.72 23.57
C VAL A 341 17.71 16.63 24.69
N GLY A 342 18.97 16.50 25.08
CA GLY A 342 19.61 17.38 26.08
C GLY A 342 20.49 16.74 27.14
N SER A 343 21.11 15.58 26.92
CA SER A 343 22.25 15.19 27.77
C SER A 343 23.48 15.98 27.32
N PRO A 344 24.01 16.95 28.09
CA PRO A 344 25.35 17.44 27.83
C PRO A 344 26.28 16.23 27.92
N SER A 345 27.23 16.15 27.00
CA SER A 345 28.45 15.36 27.16
C SER A 345 29.16 15.83 28.44
N GLY A 346 28.73 15.26 29.57
CA GLY A 346 29.25 15.55 30.90
C GLY A 346 30.48 14.71 31.17
N GLU A 347 31.63 15.38 31.03
CA GLU A 347 32.80 15.23 31.88
C GLU A 347 33.51 13.86 31.88
N HIS A 348 34.45 13.74 30.94
CA HIS A 348 35.74 13.12 31.29
C HIS A 348 36.39 13.97 32.40
N THR A 349 36.12 13.66 33.66
CA THR A 349 37.06 14.02 34.74
C THR A 349 38.21 13.03 34.73
N SER A 350 39.40 13.62 34.70
CA SER A 350 40.73 13.00 34.68
C SER A 350 41.01 12.01 35.79
#